data_AF-A0A1C4UQL7-F1
#
_entry.id   AF-A0A1C4UQL7-F1
#
_cell.length_a   1.000
_cell.length_b   1.000
_cell.length_c   1.000
_cell.angle_alpha   90.00
_cell.angle_beta   90.00
_cell.angle_gamma   90.00
#
_symmetry.space_group_name_H-M   'P 1'
#
loop_
_entity.id
_entity.type
_entity.pdbx_description
1 polymer ?
#
loop_
_entity_poly.entity_id
_entity_poly.type
_entity_poly.pdbx_seq_one_letter_code
_entity_poly.pdbx_strand_id
1 'polypeptide(L)' 'MELIGVTWRKSTRSAQGECVEVADNLPGVIGVRDSKDPAGPVLTFDPQTWRAFVTLLKRH' A
#
# COMPACT_ATOMS: atom_id res chain seq x y z
N MET A 1 7.67 14.66 -3.22
CA MET A 1 7.13 14.19 -4.51
C MET A 1 5.66 13.93 -4.29
N GLU A 2 4.80 14.80 -4.81
CA GLU A 2 3.35 14.72 -4.58
C GLU A 2 2.78 13.65 -5.52
N LEU A 3 2.15 12.61 -4.96
CA LEU A 3 1.60 11.48 -5.72
C LEU A 3 0.24 11.86 -6.31
N ILE A 4 0.24 12.79 -7.26
CA ILE A 4 -0.97 13.24 -7.97
C ILE A 4 -1.58 12.10 -8.80
N GLY A 5 -2.87 11.81 -8.62
CA GLY A 5 -3.57 10.74 -9.35
C GLY A 5 -3.50 9.35 -8.73
N VAL A 6 -3.01 9.20 -7.49
CA VAL A 6 -3.07 7.92 -6.78
C VAL A 6 -4.50 7.60 -6.33
N THR A 7 -4.92 6.36 -6.62
CA THR A 7 -6.14 5.78 -6.08
C THR A 7 -5.77 4.81 -4.97
N TRP A 8 -6.02 5.22 -3.73
CA TRP A 8 -5.79 4.39 -2.55
C TRP A 8 -6.92 3.37 -2.36
N ARG A 9 -6.55 2.10 -2.21
CA ARG A 9 -7.48 1.03 -1.89
C ARG A 9 -7.24 0.52 -0.48
N LYS A 10 -8.27 0.61 0.36
CA LYS A 10 -8.25 0.11 1.74
C LYS A 10 -8.41 -1.41 1.78
N SER A 11 -7.72 -2.08 2.70
CA SER A 11 -7.89 -3.51 2.92
C SER A 11 -9.29 -3.86 3.41
N THR A 12 -9.83 -5.02 3.00
CA THR A 12 -11.13 -5.51 3.50
C THR A 12 -11.05 -6.01 4.95
N ARG A 13 -9.85 -6.22 5.50
CA ARG A 13 -9.64 -6.64 6.90
C ARG A 13 -9.55 -5.46 7.90
N SER A 14 -9.85 -4.25 7.45
CA SER A 14 -9.72 -2.99 8.17
C SER A 14 -10.82 -2.69 9.22
N ALA A 15 -11.50 -3.70 9.77
CA ALA A 15 -12.66 -3.49 10.62
C ALA A 15 -12.33 -2.91 12.02
N GLN A 16 -11.08 -3.03 12.49
CA GLN A 16 -10.70 -2.70 13.88
C GLN A 16 -9.61 -1.63 13.98
N GLY A 17 -9.51 -0.73 13.00
CA GLY A 17 -8.73 0.50 13.12
C GLY A 17 -7.29 0.42 12.61
N GLU A 18 -6.56 -0.69 12.75
CA GLU A 18 -5.19 -0.84 12.21
C GLU A 18 -5.20 -1.12 10.69
N CYS A 19 -5.28 -0.09 9.87
CA CYS A 19 -5.59 -0.23 8.44
C CYS A 19 -4.46 0.23 7.54
N VAL A 20 -4.14 -0.57 6.53
CA VAL A 20 -3.23 -0.21 5.44
C VAL A 20 -4.01 0.13 4.18
N GLU A 21 -3.55 1.16 3.45
CA GLU A 21 -4.01 1.47 2.10
C GLU A 21 -2.91 1.18 1.10
N VAL A 22 -3.29 0.63 -0.06
CA VAL A 22 -2.37 0.30 -1.13
C VAL A 22 -2.78 1.03 -2.41
N ALA A 23 -1.81 1.62 -3.08
CA ALA A 23 -1.94 2.23 -4.39
C ALA A 23 -1.10 1.44 -5.40
N ASP A 24 -1.76 0.78 -6.34
CA ASP A 24 -1.13 -0.01 -7.40
C ASP A 24 -1.45 0.53 -8.81
N ASN A 25 -2.10 1.70 -8.87
CA ASN A 25 -2.49 2.36 -10.11
C ASN A 25 -1.39 3.27 -10.70
N LEU A 26 -0.21 3.28 -10.10
CA LEU A 26 0.95 4.02 -10.60
C LEU A 26 1.85 3.12 -11.45
N PRO A 27 2.31 3.57 -12.63
CA PRO A 27 3.28 2.83 -13.42
C PRO A 27 4.59 2.59 -12.64
N GLY A 28 4.95 1.32 -12.44
CA GLY A 28 6.24 0.93 -11.88
C GLY A 28 6.41 1.16 -10.37
N VAL A 29 5.38 1.61 -9.65
CA VAL A 29 5.45 1.87 -8.20
C VAL A 29 4.19 1.37 -7.52
N ILE A 30 4.37 0.71 -6.37
CA ILE A 30 3.30 0.39 -5.43
C ILE A 30 3.50 1.26 -4.19
N GLY A 31 2.50 2.06 -3.85
CA GLY A 31 2.47 2.86 -2.61
C GLY A 31 1.73 2.13 -1.50
N VAL A 32 2.27 2.18 -0.28
CA VAL A 32 1.62 1.68 0.93
C VAL A 32 1.68 2.74 2.01
N ARG A 33 0.55 3.02 2.65
CA ARG A 33 0.49 3.97 3.78
C ARG A 33 -0.43 3.48 4.89
N ASP A 34 -0.26 4.08 6.06
CA ASP A 34 -1.21 3.95 7.15
C ASP A 34 -2.48 4.75 6.82
N SER A 35 -3.65 4.11 6.95
CA SER A 35 -4.93 4.79 6.77
C SER A 35 -5.19 5.84 7.85
N LYS A 36 -4.58 5.69 9.03
CA LYS A 36 -4.75 6.61 10.17
C LYS A 36 -3.92 7.88 10.03
N ASP A 37 -2.84 7.82 9.26
CA ASP A 37 -2.00 8.97 8.95
C ASP A 37 -1.83 9.13 7.42
N PRO A 38 -2.88 9.62 6.72
CA PRO A 38 -2.85 9.78 5.26
C PRO A 38 -1.80 10.78 4.77
N ALA A 39 -1.38 11.71 5.64
CA ALA A 39 -0.35 12.72 5.38
C ALA A 39 1.06 12.26 5.81
N GLY A 40 1.13 11.11 6.49
CA GLY A 40 2.36 10.48 6.92
C GLY A 40 3.18 9.89 5.77
N PRO A 41 4.31 9.25 6.10
CA PRO A 41 5.22 8.69 5.11
C PRO A 41 4.56 7.54 4.31
N VAL A 42 4.79 7.56 3.00
CA VAL A 42 4.38 6.49 2.08
C VAL A 42 5.57 5.58 1.81
N LEU A 43 5.41 4.29 2.06
CA LEU A 43 6.36 3.28 1.62
C LEU A 43 6.15 3.00 0.13
N THR A 44 7.23 2.96 -0.64
CA THR A 44 7.19 2.67 -2.07
C THR A 44 7.94 1.39 -2.38
N PHE A 45 7.35 0.57 -3.26
CA PHE A 45 7.91 -0.70 -3.70
C PHE A 45 7.90 -0.76 -5.23
N ASP A 46 8.84 -1.50 -5.80
CA ASP A 46 8.69 -1.97 -7.18
C ASP A 46 7.63 -3.11 -7.23
N PRO A 47 6.91 -3.29 -8.35
CA PRO A 47 5.86 -4.31 -8.46
C PRO A 47 6.33 -5.75 -8.22
N GLN A 48 7.57 -6.09 -8.58
CA GLN A 48 8.15 -7.41 -8.35
C GLN A 48 8.43 -7.64 -6.87
N THR A 49 9.07 -6.69 -6.17
CA THR A 49 9.29 -6.78 -4.72
C THR A 49 7.97 -6.85 -3.97
N TRP A 50 6.96 -6.05 -4.36
CA TRP A 50 5.64 -6.11 -3.74
C TRP A 50 5.00 -7.49 -3.85
N ARG A 51 5.05 -8.12 -5.03
CA ARG A 51 4.54 -9.50 -5.22
C ARG A 51 5.29 -10.52 -4.36
N ALA A 52 6.62 -10.41 -4.29
CA ALA A 52 7.43 -11.30 -3.46
C ALA A 52 7.09 -11.15 -1.97
N PHE A 53 6.99 -9.90 -1.49
CA PHE A 53 6.58 -9.57 -0.13
C PHE A 53 5.23 -10.16 0.24
N VAL A 54 4.18 -9.92 -0.56
CA VAL A 54 2.84 -10.47 -0.30
C VAL A 54 2.84 -12.00 -0.35
N THR A 55 3.62 -12.60 -1.25
CA THR A 55 3.74 -14.07 -1.33
C THR A 55 4.38 -14.65 -0.09
N LEU A 56 5.41 -13.99 0.46
CA LEU A 56 6.06 -14.38 1.70
C LEU A 56 5.07 -14.32 2.88
N LEU A 57 4.33 -13.22 3.00
CA LEU A 57 3.37 -13.03 4.09
C LEU A 57 2.20 -14.01 4.07
N LYS A 58 1.79 -14.50 2.90
CA LYS A 58 0.71 -15.50 2.78
C LYS A 58 1.09 -16.90 3.27
N ARG A 59 2.38 -17.17 3.50
CA ARG A 59 2.89 -18.50 3.88
C ARG A 59 3.04 -18.71 5.39
N HIS A 60 2.71 -17.69 6.19
CA HIS A 60 2.69 -17.72 7.65
C HIS A 60 1.26 -17.53 8.15
#